data_AF-A0AA43IJ87-F1
#
_entry.id   AF-A0AA43IJ87-F1
#
_cell.length_a   1.000
_cell.length_b   1.000
_cell.length_c   1.000
_cell.angle_alpha   90.00
_cell.angle_beta   90.00
_cell.angle_gamma   90.00
#
_symmetry.space_group_name_H-M   'P 1'
#
loop_
_entity.id
_entity.type
_entity.pdbx_description
1 polymer ?
#
loop_
_entity_poly.entity_id
_entity_poly.type
_entity_poly.pdbx_seq_one_letter_code
_entity_poly.pdbx_strand_id
1 'polypeptide(L)'
;LDFGNSISLMEDPLEVVETLAPYAFTTHVKDMGVDEYADGFLLSEVPLGRGILDLTRMIAICNQHNPEITLNLEMITRDPLEIPCLKEDYWATFGTLSGSELARTLQMVRHHKFQPALPTVSQLSSEDRLAAEEQNIIESFTYSKTILGLK
;
A
#
# COMPACT_ATOMS: atom_id res chain seq x y z
N LEU A 1 11.67 -5.29 2.46
CA LEU A 1 10.57 -5.54 1.52
C LEU A 1 9.38 -4.69 1.93
N ASP A 2 8.98 -3.75 1.08
CA ASP A 2 7.80 -2.90 1.30
C ASP A 2 6.61 -3.54 0.59
N PHE A 3 5.46 -3.62 1.27
CA PHE A 3 4.28 -4.31 0.72
C PHE A 3 3.46 -3.48 -0.27
N GLY A 4 3.58 -2.14 -0.25
CA GLY A 4 2.69 -1.26 -1.00
C GLY A 4 3.36 -0.40 -2.06
N ASN A 5 4.66 -0.11 -1.94
CA ASN A 5 5.32 0.86 -2.82
C ASN A 5 5.33 0.43 -4.30
N SER A 6 5.39 -0.87 -4.58
CA SER A 6 5.40 -1.40 -5.95
C SER A 6 4.11 -1.10 -6.72
N ILE A 7 2.99 -0.84 -6.02
CA ILE A 7 1.75 -0.39 -6.66
C ILE A 7 1.98 0.92 -7.41
N SER A 8 2.77 1.85 -6.84
CA SER A 8 3.11 3.09 -7.52
C SER A 8 3.81 2.80 -8.85
N LEU A 9 4.65 1.77 -8.91
CA LEU A 9 5.36 1.34 -10.12
C LEU A 9 4.51 0.49 -11.08
N MET A 10 3.19 0.39 -10.84
CA MET A 10 2.25 -0.44 -11.62
C MET A 10 2.60 -1.94 -11.61
N GLU A 11 3.32 -2.39 -10.58
CA GLU A 11 3.63 -3.81 -10.36
C GLU A 11 2.57 -4.45 -9.45
N ASP A 12 2.38 -5.76 -9.57
CA ASP A 12 1.53 -6.51 -8.62
C ASP A 12 2.28 -6.65 -7.28
N PRO A 13 1.77 -6.08 -6.18
CA PRO A 13 2.46 -6.12 -4.89
C PRO A 13 2.65 -7.53 -4.35
N LEU A 14 1.76 -8.47 -4.66
CA LEU A 14 1.90 -9.85 -4.23
C LEU A 14 3.00 -10.57 -5.01
N GLU A 15 3.11 -10.34 -6.32
CA GLU A 15 4.19 -10.87 -7.15
C GLU A 15 5.56 -10.37 -6.67
N VAL A 16 5.65 -9.08 -6.30
CA VAL A 16 6.85 -8.50 -5.71
C VAL A 16 7.20 -9.15 -4.39
N VAL A 17 6.21 -9.41 -3.52
CA VAL A 17 6.46 -10.14 -2.25
C VAL A 17 6.93 -11.57 -2.50
N GLU A 18 6.26 -12.32 -3.38
CA GLU A 18 6.64 -13.70 -3.72
C GLU A 18 8.07 -13.77 -4.28
N THR A 19 8.47 -12.77 -5.06
CA THR A 19 9.80 -12.67 -5.66
C THR A 19 10.89 -12.28 -4.66
N LEU A 20 10.62 -11.31 -3.78
CA LEU A 20 11.63 -10.71 -2.92
C LEU A 20 11.69 -11.29 -1.51
N ALA A 21 10.67 -12.02 -1.05
CA ALA A 21 10.64 -12.64 0.28
C ALA A 21 11.88 -13.52 0.60
N PRO A 22 12.43 -14.33 -0.33
CA PRO A 22 13.64 -15.10 -0.07
C PRO A 22 14.89 -14.27 0.31
N TYR A 23 14.89 -12.99 -0.04
CA TYR A 23 16.01 -12.06 0.18
C TYR A 23 15.70 -11.01 1.25
N ALA A 24 14.50 -11.05 1.85
CA ALA A 24 14.04 -10.03 2.77
C ALA A 24 14.59 -10.23 4.20
N PHE A 25 15.33 -9.23 4.68
CA PHE A 25 15.79 -9.19 6.08
C PHE A 25 14.76 -8.53 7.01
N THR A 26 14.09 -7.48 6.52
CA THR A 26 13.03 -6.75 7.23
C THR A 26 11.93 -6.36 6.26
N THR A 27 10.74 -6.08 6.79
CA THR A 27 9.62 -5.58 6.00
C THR A 27 9.14 -4.22 6.50
N HIS A 28 8.52 -3.49 5.59
CA HIS A 28 7.64 -2.37 5.89
C HIS A 28 6.21 -2.80 5.53
N VAL A 29 5.41 -3.06 6.57
CA VAL A 29 4.03 -3.49 6.48
C VAL A 29 3.14 -2.26 6.47
N LYS A 30 2.37 -2.11 5.41
CA LYS A 30 1.38 -1.07 5.19
C LYS A 30 0.18 -1.66 4.48
N ASP A 31 -0.92 -0.93 4.46
CA ASP A 31 -2.07 -1.26 3.63
C ASP A 31 -2.45 -0.02 2.81
N MET A 32 -3.01 -0.25 1.62
CA MET A 32 -3.14 0.78 0.60
C MET A 32 -4.57 0.87 0.13
N GLY A 33 -5.15 2.08 0.17
CA GLY A 33 -6.37 2.43 -0.54
C GLY A 33 -6.03 3.00 -1.92
N VAL A 34 -6.91 2.75 -2.88
CA VAL A 34 -6.78 3.26 -4.25
C VAL A 34 -8.07 3.91 -4.74
N ASP A 35 -7.95 4.91 -5.61
CA ASP A 35 -9.10 5.48 -6.33
C ASP A 35 -8.67 5.95 -7.73
N GLU A 36 -9.60 6.10 -8.66
CA GLU A 36 -9.35 6.64 -9.99
C GLU A 36 -9.19 8.17 -9.96
N TYR A 37 -8.32 8.72 -10.80
CA TYR A 37 -8.32 10.14 -11.13
C TYR A 37 -7.95 10.38 -12.60
N ALA A 38 -8.04 11.62 -13.08
CA ALA A 38 -7.98 11.93 -14.51
C ALA A 38 -6.68 11.47 -15.20
N ASP A 39 -5.53 11.56 -14.51
CA ASP A 39 -4.22 11.26 -15.09
C ASP A 39 -3.67 9.88 -14.66
N GLY A 40 -4.46 9.06 -13.95
CA GLY A 40 -4.04 7.74 -13.46
C GLY A 40 -4.87 7.27 -12.26
N PHE A 41 -4.21 6.94 -11.16
CA PHE A 41 -4.87 6.58 -9.89
C PHE A 41 -4.26 7.27 -8.65
N LEU A 42 -5.09 7.44 -7.63
CA LEU A 42 -4.70 7.89 -6.30
C LEU A 42 -4.29 6.68 -5.47
N LEU A 43 -3.25 6.86 -4.66
CA LEU A 43 -2.72 5.83 -3.78
C LEU A 43 -2.52 6.43 -2.37
N SER A 44 -3.12 5.83 -1.35
CA SER A 44 -2.98 6.31 0.03
C SER A 44 -2.73 5.16 0.97
N GLU A 45 -1.80 5.34 1.91
CA GLU A 45 -1.75 4.49 3.09
C GLU A 45 -3.06 4.61 3.87
N VAL A 46 -3.57 3.49 4.36
CA VAL A 46 -4.78 3.38 5.19
C VAL A 46 -4.50 2.43 6.35
N PRO A 47 -5.29 2.47 7.46
CA PRO A 47 -5.11 1.53 8.54
C PRO A 47 -5.14 0.08 8.06
N LEU A 48 -4.29 -0.77 8.65
CA LEU A 48 -4.18 -2.17 8.23
C LEU A 48 -5.54 -2.88 8.22
N GLY A 49 -5.82 -3.62 7.15
CA GLY A 49 -7.07 -4.36 6.96
C GLY A 49 -8.20 -3.54 6.34
N ARG A 50 -7.93 -2.28 5.96
CA ARG A 50 -8.89 -1.42 5.26
C ARG A 50 -8.59 -1.32 3.76
N GLY A 51 -7.37 -1.59 3.35
CA GLY A 51 -6.92 -1.42 1.98
C GLY A 51 -7.04 -2.70 1.16
N ILE A 52 -6.26 -2.74 0.09
CA ILE A 52 -6.37 -3.75 -0.97
C ILE A 52 -5.38 -4.91 -0.82
N LEU A 53 -4.43 -4.82 0.12
CA LEU A 53 -3.36 -5.81 0.24
C LEU A 53 -3.81 -7.03 1.03
N ASP A 54 -3.48 -8.23 0.53
CA ASP A 54 -3.65 -9.48 1.29
C ASP A 54 -2.52 -9.64 2.30
N LEU A 55 -2.60 -8.88 3.39
CA LEU A 55 -1.58 -8.84 4.45
C LEU A 55 -1.33 -10.21 5.07
N THR A 56 -2.39 -11.03 5.21
CA THR A 56 -2.26 -12.38 5.79
C THR A 56 -1.39 -13.25 4.89
N ARG A 57 -1.66 -13.26 3.58
CA ARG A 57 -0.87 -14.02 2.62
C ARG A 57 0.56 -13.48 2.49
N MET A 58 0.73 -12.16 2.39
CA MET A 58 2.05 -11.54 2.23
C MET A 58 2.97 -11.82 3.43
N ILE A 59 2.42 -11.75 4.65
CA ILE A 59 3.17 -12.10 5.88
C ILE A 59 3.48 -13.59 5.93
N ALA A 60 2.53 -14.46 5.55
CA ALA A 60 2.76 -15.91 5.51
C ALA A 60 3.91 -16.28 4.57
N ILE A 61 3.98 -15.66 3.38
CA ILE A 61 5.08 -15.85 2.42
C ILE A 61 6.41 -15.40 3.05
N CYS A 62 6.46 -14.22 3.67
CA CYS A 62 7.67 -13.73 4.33
C CYS A 62 8.15 -14.68 5.43
N ASN A 63 7.24 -15.13 6.30
CA ASN A 63 7.54 -16.04 7.40
C ASN A 63 8.00 -17.43 6.92
N GLN A 64 7.50 -17.90 5.76
CA GLN A 64 7.93 -19.16 5.16
C GLN A 64 9.42 -19.12 4.80
N HIS A 65 9.91 -17.98 4.30
CA HIS A 65 11.31 -17.82 3.91
C HIS A 65 12.22 -17.41 5.07
N ASN A 66 11.71 -16.60 6.00
CA ASN A 66 12.43 -16.15 7.18
C ASN A 66 11.48 -16.04 8.39
N PRO A 67 11.42 -17.07 9.25
CA PRO A 67 10.56 -17.06 10.45
C PRO A 67 10.95 -15.99 11.49
N GLU A 68 12.15 -15.42 11.41
CA GLU A 68 12.65 -14.37 12.30
C GLU A 68 12.55 -12.97 11.66
N ILE A 69 11.86 -12.84 10.52
CA ILE A 69 11.74 -11.56 9.81
C ILE A 69 11.07 -10.50 10.69
N THR A 70 11.66 -9.31 10.72
CA THR A 70 11.08 -8.18 11.47
C THR A 70 9.99 -7.51 10.64
N LEU A 71 8.78 -7.46 11.19
CA LEU A 71 7.64 -6.76 10.63
C LEU A 71 7.54 -5.35 11.22
N ASN A 72 7.82 -4.33 10.41
CA ASN A 72 7.72 -2.93 10.85
C ASN A 72 6.46 -2.30 10.29
N LEU A 73 5.61 -1.74 11.13
CA LEU A 73 4.47 -0.95 10.67
C LEU A 73 4.98 0.34 10.01
N GLU A 74 4.56 0.59 8.78
CA GLU A 74 4.72 1.88 8.11
C GLU A 74 3.34 2.49 7.84
N MET A 75 2.97 3.49 8.64
CA MET A 75 1.68 4.18 8.56
C MET A 75 1.92 5.68 8.35
N ILE A 76 1.80 6.14 7.11
CA ILE A 76 1.93 7.56 6.76
C ILE A 76 0.55 8.18 6.68
N THR A 77 0.31 9.26 7.42
CA THR A 77 -0.96 10.00 7.39
C THR A 77 -0.81 11.24 6.50
N ARG A 78 -1.31 11.15 5.26
CA ARG A 78 -1.18 12.19 4.23
C ARG A 78 -2.36 12.20 3.26
N ASP A 79 -2.43 13.24 2.43
CA ASP A 79 -3.31 13.25 1.25
C ASP A 79 -2.86 12.17 0.25
N PRO A 80 -3.78 11.66 -0.60
CA PRO A 80 -3.45 10.59 -1.53
C PRO A 80 -2.38 11.02 -2.52
N LEU A 81 -1.42 10.14 -2.75
CA LEU A 81 -0.41 10.33 -3.78
C LEU A 81 -1.05 10.18 -5.16
N GLU A 82 -0.81 11.15 -6.02
CA GLU A 82 -1.14 11.06 -7.44
C GLU A 82 -0.12 10.17 -8.16
N ILE A 83 -0.60 9.09 -8.78
CA ILE A 83 0.20 8.23 -9.67
C ILE A 83 -0.20 8.53 -11.13
N PRO A 84 0.52 9.42 -11.83
CA PRO A 84 0.12 9.94 -13.14
C PRO A 84 0.50 9.00 -14.28
N CYS A 85 0.14 7.72 -14.18
CA CYS A 85 0.51 6.68 -15.13
C CYS A 85 -0.05 6.89 -16.56
N LEU A 86 -0.94 7.86 -16.78
CA LEU A 86 -1.43 8.24 -18.11
C LEU A 86 -0.66 9.42 -18.72
N LYS A 87 0.29 10.03 -18.00
CA LYS A 87 1.17 11.10 -18.52
C LYS A 87 2.48 10.54 -19.04
N GLU A 88 2.94 11.05 -20.17
CA GLU A 88 4.18 10.63 -20.83
C GLU A 88 5.41 10.73 -19.90
N ASP A 89 5.55 11.84 -19.15
CA ASP A 89 6.68 12.07 -18.25
C ASP A 89 6.81 10.99 -17.15
N TYR A 90 5.71 10.37 -16.76
CA TYR A 90 5.71 9.28 -15.78
C TYR A 90 6.50 8.07 -16.30
N TRP A 91 6.46 7.82 -17.60
CA TRP A 91 7.10 6.68 -18.26
C TRP A 91 8.60 6.87 -18.48
N ALA A 92 9.15 8.06 -18.25
CA ALA A 92 10.55 8.37 -18.52
C ALA A 92 11.54 7.48 -17.74
N THR A 93 11.12 6.91 -16.61
CA THR A 93 11.93 6.02 -15.77
C THR A 93 11.62 4.54 -15.93
N PHE A 94 10.62 4.17 -16.74
CA PHE A 94 10.21 2.79 -16.95
C PHE A 94 10.88 2.21 -18.20
N GLY A 95 11.54 1.05 -18.04
CA GLY A 95 12.23 0.39 -19.15
C GLY A 95 11.33 -0.51 -19.98
N THR A 96 10.76 -1.54 -19.35
CA THR A 96 10.08 -2.66 -20.04
C THR A 96 8.61 -2.78 -19.72
N LEU A 97 8.04 -1.85 -18.96
CA LEU A 97 6.66 -1.94 -18.49
C LEU A 97 5.68 -1.82 -19.66
N SER A 98 4.79 -2.78 -19.78
CA SER A 98 3.90 -2.99 -20.90
C SER A 98 2.55 -2.32 -20.69
N GLY A 99 1.85 -2.01 -21.78
CA GLY A 99 0.46 -1.54 -21.71
C GLY A 99 -0.50 -2.54 -21.05
N SER A 100 -0.15 -3.83 -21.03
CA SER A 100 -0.92 -4.85 -20.32
C SER A 100 -0.77 -4.74 -18.80
N GLU A 101 0.41 -4.40 -18.29
CA GLU A 101 0.62 -4.13 -16.86
C GLU A 101 -0.17 -2.91 -16.43
N LEU A 102 -0.08 -1.80 -17.18
CA LEU A 102 -0.92 -0.62 -16.96
C LEU A 102 -2.42 -0.97 -16.91
N ALA A 103 -2.91 -1.73 -17.90
CA ALA A 103 -4.32 -2.10 -17.97
C ALA A 103 -4.76 -2.93 -16.76
N ARG A 104 -3.90 -3.86 -16.29
CA ARG A 104 -4.15 -4.65 -15.07
C ARG A 104 -4.20 -3.76 -13.83
N THR A 105 -3.25 -2.84 -13.67
CA THR A 105 -3.22 -1.90 -12.53
C THR A 105 -4.48 -1.04 -12.49
N LEU A 106 -4.89 -0.46 -13.63
CA LEU A 106 -6.12 0.35 -13.69
C LEU A 106 -7.38 -0.48 -13.42
N GLN A 107 -7.41 -1.74 -13.85
CA GLN A 107 -8.50 -2.65 -13.51
C GLN A 107 -8.54 -2.96 -12.01
N MET A 108 -7.38 -3.22 -11.39
CA MET A 108 -7.26 -3.41 -9.94
C MET A 108 -7.77 -2.20 -9.18
N VAL A 109 -7.38 -0.98 -9.59
CA VAL A 109 -7.83 0.28 -8.98
C VAL A 109 -9.35 0.42 -9.05
N ARG A 110 -9.93 0.21 -10.23
CA ARG A 110 -11.40 0.26 -10.42
C ARG A 110 -12.14 -0.73 -9.53
N HIS A 111 -11.64 -1.95 -9.44
CA HIS A 111 -12.28 -3.01 -8.67
C HIS A 111 -12.21 -2.76 -7.16
N HIS A 112 -11.10 -2.19 -6.69
CA HIS A 112 -10.83 -1.96 -5.27
C HIS A 112 -10.92 -0.49 -4.88
N LYS A 113 -11.71 0.30 -5.61
CA LYS A 113 -11.95 1.71 -5.30
C LYS A 113 -12.33 1.85 -3.83
N PHE A 114 -11.51 2.59 -3.09
CA PHE A 114 -11.65 2.74 -1.65
C PHE A 114 -12.97 3.43 -1.28
N GLN A 115 -13.61 2.96 -0.21
CA GLN A 115 -14.92 3.45 0.24
C GLN A 115 -14.86 3.87 1.72
N PRO A 116 -15.51 4.98 2.11
CA PRO A 116 -16.31 5.88 1.27
C PRO A 116 -15.47 6.86 0.42
N ALA A 117 -14.26 7.20 0.86
CA ALA A 117 -13.30 8.04 0.14
C ALA A 117 -11.90 7.86 0.76
N LEU A 118 -10.85 8.11 -0.02
CA LEU A 118 -9.48 8.14 0.50
C LEU A 118 -9.31 9.29 1.51
N PRO A 119 -8.43 9.11 2.52
CA PRO A 119 -8.22 10.14 3.53
C PRO A 119 -7.59 11.39 2.93
N THR A 120 -8.05 12.56 3.37
CA THR A 120 -7.38 13.85 3.14
C THR A 120 -7.16 14.50 4.49
N VAL A 121 -5.99 15.09 4.67
CA VAL A 121 -5.53 15.70 5.93
C VAL A 121 -5.01 17.12 5.74
N SER A 122 -4.77 17.58 4.51
CA SER A 122 -4.30 18.95 4.24
C SER A 122 -5.25 20.04 4.74
N GLN A 123 -6.54 19.75 4.84
CA GLN A 123 -7.57 20.64 5.38
C GLN A 123 -7.63 20.68 6.91
N LEU A 124 -7.00 19.70 7.58
CA LEU A 124 -7.04 19.57 9.04
C LEU A 124 -6.04 20.50 9.72
N SER A 125 -6.36 20.90 10.96
CA SER A 125 -5.41 21.59 11.84
C SER A 125 -4.24 20.67 12.20
N SER A 126 -3.12 21.21 12.68
CA SER A 126 -1.98 20.39 13.11
C SER A 126 -2.34 19.41 14.23
N GLU A 127 -3.25 19.80 15.13
CA GLU A 127 -3.73 18.95 16.22
C GLU A 127 -4.59 17.80 15.68
N ASP A 128 -5.52 18.11 14.77
CA ASP A 128 -6.36 17.09 14.14
C ASP A 128 -5.56 16.13 13.25
N ARG A 129 -4.50 16.61 12.58
CA ARG A 129 -3.58 15.74 11.82
C ARG A 129 -2.84 14.77 12.74
N LEU A 130 -2.34 15.24 13.88
CA LEU A 130 -1.67 14.40 14.87
C LEU A 130 -2.64 13.36 15.44
N ALA A 131 -3.87 13.76 15.77
CA ALA A 131 -4.91 12.86 16.24
C ALA A 131 -5.27 11.78 15.20
N ALA A 132 -5.35 12.16 13.91
CA ALA A 132 -5.58 11.20 12.83
C ALA A 132 -4.40 10.21 12.68
N GLU A 133 -3.17 10.68 12.81
CA GLU A 133 -1.97 9.83 12.76
C GLU A 133 -1.95 8.81 13.90
N GLU A 134 -2.21 9.26 15.13
CA GLU A 134 -2.28 8.39 16.31
C GLU A 134 -3.39 7.33 16.13
N GLN A 135 -4.58 7.75 15.67
CA GLN A 135 -5.70 6.85 15.44
C GLN A 135 -5.37 5.78 14.38
N ASN A 136 -4.74 6.16 13.27
CA ASN A 136 -4.34 5.22 12.21
C ASN A 136 -3.37 4.15 12.72
N ILE A 137 -2.43 4.55 13.59
CA ILE A 137 -1.47 3.63 14.24
C ILE A 137 -2.20 2.69 15.21
N ILE A 138 -3.10 3.20 16.04
CA ILE A 138 -3.87 2.40 17.00
C ILE A 138 -4.73 1.36 16.28
N GLU A 139 -5.43 1.75 15.21
CA GLU A 139 -6.23 0.84 14.39
C GLU A 139 -5.38 -0.26 13.75
N SER A 140 -4.23 0.13 13.20
CA SER A 140 -3.28 -0.81 12.60
C SER A 140 -2.74 -1.84 13.60
N PHE A 141 -2.38 -1.41 14.81
CA PHE A 141 -1.98 -2.33 15.88
C PHE A 141 -3.13 -3.21 16.37
N THR A 142 -4.35 -2.69 16.39
CA THR A 142 -5.54 -3.47 16.73
C THR A 142 -5.77 -4.58 15.71
N TYR A 143 -5.71 -4.27 14.42
CA TYR A 143 -5.79 -5.26 13.35
C TYR A 143 -4.67 -6.31 13.45
N SER A 144 -3.43 -5.85 13.66
CA SER A 144 -2.26 -6.71 13.80
C SER A 144 -2.41 -7.74 14.92
N LYS A 145 -2.90 -7.32 16.09
CA LYS A 145 -3.14 -8.21 17.24
C LYS A 145 -4.30 -9.17 17.04
N THR A 146 -5.38 -8.71 16.42
CA THR A 146 -6.65 -9.46 16.36
C THR A 146 -6.75 -10.40 15.17
N ILE A 147 -6.24 -9.99 14.01
CA ILE A 147 -6.36 -10.72 12.74
C ILE A 147 -5.04 -11.41 12.38
N LEU A 148 -3.91 -10.70 12.49
CA LEU A 148 -2.60 -11.26 12.10
C LEU A 148 -1.95 -12.07 13.23
N GLY A 149 -2.46 -11.96 14.46
CA GLY A 149 -1.93 -12.68 15.63
C GLY A 149 -0.52 -12.23 16.05
N LEU A 150 -0.08 -11.06 15.59
CA LEU A 150 1.22 -10.48 15.89
C LEU A 150 1.14 -9.74 17.24
N LYS A 151 2.17 -9.87 18.06
CA LYS A 151 2.20 -9.31 19.42
C LYS A 151 2.90 -7.96 19.47
#